data_AF-A0A6C0B630-F1
#
_entry.id   AF-A0A6C0B630-F1
#
_cell.length_a   1.000
_cell.length_b   1.000
_cell.length_c   1.000
_cell.angle_alpha   90.00
_cell.angle_beta   90.00
_cell.angle_gamma   90.00
#
_symmetry.space_group_name_H-M   'P 1'
#
loop_
_entity.id
_entity.type
_entity.pdbx_description
1 polymer ?
#
loop_
_entity_poly.entity_id
_entity_poly.type
_entity_poly.pdbx_seq_one_letter_code
_entity_poly.pdbx_strand_id
1 'polypeptide(L)'
;MYSKIVNPKTGRKVSVTSRLGKSIIRKYLNVLSGGTKGHYPSRGRVGKKVHQKKIKAERERQRVAETLVNERRRDMERQEQEVGSAAAPVSISL
;
A
#
# COMPACT_ATOMS: atom_id res chain seq x y z
N MET A 1 -16.99 37.32 16.34
CA MET A 1 -17.39 36.04 15.72
C MET A 1 -17.29 34.92 16.76
N TYR A 2 -18.20 33.94 16.80
CA TYR A 2 -18.24 32.94 17.88
C TYR A 2 -17.02 32.00 17.86
N SER A 3 -16.31 31.89 18.98
CA SER A 3 -15.11 31.04 19.13
C SER A 3 -15.41 29.66 19.73
N LYS A 4 -16.55 29.50 20.39
CA LYS A 4 -16.97 28.27 21.08
C LYS A 4 -18.43 27.96 20.79
N ILE A 5 -18.77 26.68 20.79
CA ILE A 5 -20.14 26.15 20.70
C ILE A 5 -20.40 25.22 21.87
N VAL A 6 -21.66 25.09 22.26
CA VAL A 6 -22.07 24.14 23.29
C VAL A 6 -22.23 22.76 22.62
N ASN A 7 -21.60 21.75 23.19
CA ASN A 7 -21.87 20.37 22.79
C ASN A 7 -23.25 19.96 23.36
N PRO A 8 -24.25 19.66 22.51
CA PRO A 8 -25.60 19.33 22.99
C PRO A 8 -25.65 18.06 23.83
N LYS A 9 -24.67 17.15 23.69
CA LYS A 9 -24.64 15.90 24.46
C LYS A 9 -24.12 16.07 25.88
N THR A 10 -23.23 17.05 26.09
CA THR A 10 -22.49 17.18 27.35
C THR A 10 -22.62 18.56 28.00
N GLY A 11 -23.24 19.53 27.33
CA GLY A 11 -23.35 20.92 27.79
C GLY A 11 -22.03 21.69 27.79
N ARG A 12 -20.89 21.05 27.53
CA ARG A 12 -19.57 21.69 27.59
C ARG A 12 -19.32 22.59 26.38
N LYS A 13 -18.68 23.73 26.61
CA LYS A 13 -18.23 24.64 25.54
C LYS A 13 -16.98 24.06 24.87
N VAL A 14 -17.03 23.90 23.55
CA VAL A 14 -15.92 23.39 22.74
C VAL A 14 -15.55 24.40 21.64
N SER A 15 -14.27 24.46 21.29
CA SER A 15 -13.80 25.36 20.22
C SER A 15 -14.36 24.95 18.86
N VAL A 16 -14.82 25.93 18.07
CA VAL A 16 -15.35 25.71 16.71
C VAL A 16 -14.33 25.14 15.73
N THR A 17 -13.03 25.43 15.94
CA THR A 17 -11.94 24.97 15.06
C THR A 17 -11.47 23.55 15.39
N SER A 18 -11.79 23.05 16.58
CA SER A 18 -11.43 21.70 17.03
C SER A 18 -12.12 20.62 16.19
N ARG A 19 -11.55 19.40 16.17
CA ARG A 19 -12.15 18.25 15.49
C ARG A 19 -13.58 17.98 15.98
N LEU A 20 -13.80 18.08 17.28
CA LEU A 20 -15.11 17.89 17.92
C LEU A 20 -16.09 19.01 17.53
N GLY A 21 -15.66 20.27 17.62
CA GLY A 21 -16.49 21.42 17.25
C GLY A 21 -16.94 21.38 15.79
N LYS A 22 -16.01 21.11 14.87
CA LYS A 22 -16.31 20.91 13.44
C LYS A 22 -17.29 19.75 13.20
N SER A 23 -17.25 18.70 14.00
CA SER A 23 -18.17 17.56 13.89
C SER A 23 -19.59 17.94 14.33
N ILE A 24 -19.71 18.68 15.43
CA ILE A 24 -20.98 19.17 15.97
C ILE A 24 -21.63 20.13 14.96
N ILE A 25 -20.88 21.12 14.45
CA ILE A 25 -21.37 22.09 13.45
C ILE A 25 -21.89 21.35 12.20
N ARG A 26 -21.13 20.39 11.67
CA ARG A 26 -21.56 19.60 10.51
C ARG A 26 -22.88 18.88 10.75
N LYS A 27 -23.08 18.31 11.94
CA LYS A 27 -24.35 17.65 12.27
C LYS A 27 -25.51 18.64 12.30
N TYR A 28 -25.32 19.81 12.91
CA TYR A 28 -26.34 20.86 12.93
C TYR A 28 -26.69 21.34 11.52
N LEU A 29 -25.69 21.63 10.70
CA LEU A 29 -25.91 22.07 9.32
C LEU A 29 -26.64 21.00 8.49
N ASN A 30 -26.30 19.72 8.66
CA ASN A 30 -26.99 18.62 7.97
C ASN A 30 -28.46 18.47 8.39
N VAL A 31 -28.77 18.71 9.66
CA VAL A 31 -30.15 18.71 10.16
C VAL A 31 -30.92 19.89 9.58
N LEU A 32 -30.31 21.08 9.56
CA LEU A 32 -30.92 22.29 9.01
C LEU A 32 -31.13 22.21 7.49
N SER A 33 -30.25 21.52 6.76
CA SER A 33 -30.38 21.32 5.31
C SER A 33 -31.37 20.21 4.91
N GLY A 34 -32.29 19.83 5.81
CA GLY A 34 -33.34 18.85 5.53
C GLY A 34 -32.84 17.42 5.30
N GLY A 35 -31.65 17.06 5.79
CA GLY A 35 -31.10 15.72 5.63
C GLY A 35 -30.71 15.35 4.20
N THR A 36 -30.83 16.28 3.24
CA THR A 36 -30.33 16.10 1.87
C THR A 36 -28.81 15.99 1.97
N LYS A 37 -28.32 14.75 1.82
CA LYS A 37 -26.90 14.43 1.90
C LYS A 37 -26.17 15.23 0.82
N GLY A 38 -25.58 16.35 1.22
CA GLY A 38 -24.32 16.81 0.65
C GLY A 38 -23.29 15.72 0.92
N HIS A 39 -23.33 14.66 0.12
CA HIS A 39 -22.33 13.61 0.08
C HIS A 39 -21.06 14.27 -0.44
N TYR A 40 -20.36 15.01 0.42
CA TYR A 40 -18.98 15.34 0.15
C TYR A 40 -18.27 13.99 0.12
N PRO A 41 -17.85 13.50 -1.07
CA PRO A 41 -17.19 12.21 -1.14
C PRO A 41 -16.03 12.29 -0.17
N SER A 42 -15.93 11.34 0.75
CA SER A 42 -14.76 11.24 1.62
C SER A 42 -13.57 11.07 0.69
N ARG A 43 -12.86 12.16 0.39
CA ARG A 43 -11.75 12.20 -0.57
C ARG A 43 -10.59 11.28 -0.18
N GLY A 44 -10.68 10.57 0.95
CA GLY A 44 -9.64 9.70 1.49
C GLY A 44 -9.74 8.20 1.17
N ARG A 45 -10.73 7.71 0.40
CA ARG A 45 -10.92 6.26 0.21
C ARG A 45 -10.73 5.72 -1.20
N VAL A 46 -10.64 6.56 -2.22
CA VAL A 46 -10.56 6.11 -3.63
C VAL A 46 -9.13 5.68 -4.03
N GLY A 47 -8.09 6.22 -3.39
CA GLY A 47 -6.69 5.91 -3.76
C GLY A 47 -6.08 4.64 -3.15
N LYS A 48 -6.62 4.12 -2.03
CA LYS A 48 -5.96 3.03 -1.29
C LYS A 48 -6.00 1.68 -2.01
N LYS A 49 -7.08 1.38 -2.75
CA LYS A 49 -7.21 0.10 -3.47
C LYS A 49 -6.25 0.01 -4.67
N VAL A 50 -6.03 1.11 -5.38
CA VAL A 50 -5.15 1.15 -6.56
C VAL A 50 -3.69 0.98 -6.13
N HIS A 51 -3.26 1.66 -5.07
CA HIS A 51 -1.90 1.56 -4.55
C HIS A 51 -1.57 0.15 -4.03
N GLN A 52 -2.50 -0.47 -3.28
CA GLN A 52 -2.33 -1.85 -2.81
C GLN A 52 -2.25 -2.86 -3.97
N LYS A 53 -3.06 -2.70 -5.02
CA LYS A 53 -3.00 -3.55 -6.22
C LYS A 53 -1.65 -3.42 -6.94
N LYS A 54 -1.13 -2.20 -7.06
CA LYS A 54 0.17 -1.93 -7.70
C LYS A 54 1.34 -2.57 -6.93
N ILE A 55 1.38 -2.40 -5.61
CA ILE A 55 2.41 -3.02 -4.76
C ILE A 55 2.39 -4.54 -4.84
N LYS A 56 1.19 -5.14 -4.85
CA LYS A 56 1.07 -6.61 -4.91
C LYS A 56 1.61 -7.17 -6.23
N ALA A 57 1.27 -6.54 -7.35
CA ALA A 57 1.75 -6.95 -8.68
C ALA A 57 3.27 -6.79 -8.82
N GLU A 58 3.85 -5.74 -8.24
CA GLU A 58 5.29 -5.49 -8.28
C GLU A 58 6.09 -6.54 -7.48
N ARG A 59 5.62 -6.91 -6.28
CA ARG A 59 6.23 -7.98 -5.48
C ARG A 59 6.18 -9.34 -6.17
N GLU A 60 5.11 -9.62 -6.90
CA GLU A 60 4.97 -10.87 -7.66
C GLU A 60 5.96 -10.93 -8.82
N ARG A 61 6.12 -9.83 -9.56
CA ARG A 61 7.14 -9.72 -10.62
C ARG A 61 8.56 -9.92 -10.09
N GLN A 62 8.88 -9.35 -8.92
CA GLN A 62 10.19 -9.52 -8.30
C GLN A 62 10.47 -10.99 -7.96
N ARG A 63 9.48 -11.71 -7.42
CA ARG A 63 9.63 -13.15 -7.11
C ARG A 63 9.88 -13.99 -8.36
N VAL A 64 9.13 -13.74 -9.44
CA VAL A 64 9.31 -14.48 -10.71
C VAL A 64 10.66 -14.15 -11.36
N ALA A 65 11.12 -12.90 -11.29
CA ALA A 65 12.43 -12.52 -11.82
C ALA A 65 13.56 -13.21 -11.04
N GLU A 66 13.45 -13.27 -9.72
CA GLU A 66 14.43 -13.93 -8.86
C GLU A 66 14.51 -15.44 -9.14
N THR A 67 13.37 -16.12 -9.32
CA THR A 67 13.37 -17.55 -9.68
C THR A 67 14.06 -17.81 -11.02
N LEU A 68 13.80 -16.97 -12.02
CA LEU A 68 14.43 -17.10 -13.35
C LEU A 68 15.95 -16.88 -13.31
N VAL A 69 16.41 -15.91 -12.52
CA VAL A 69 17.85 -15.65 -12.35
C VAL A 69 18.52 -16.84 -11.66
N ASN A 70 17.88 -17.41 -10.64
CA ASN A 70 18.41 -18.56 -9.92
C ASN A 70 18.45 -19.82 -10.79
N GLU A 71 17.44 -20.05 -11.62
CA GLU A 71 17.44 -21.17 -12.59
C GLU A 71 18.56 -21.01 -13.62
N ARG A 72 18.68 -19.83 -14.23
CA ARG A 72 19.74 -19.54 -15.21
C ARG A 72 21.15 -19.69 -14.61
N ARG A 73 21.32 -19.31 -13.34
CA ARG A 73 22.57 -19.52 -12.61
C ARG A 73 22.90 -20.99 -12.43
N ARG A 74 21.91 -21.82 -12.07
CA ARG A 74 22.09 -23.28 -11.94
C ARG A 74 22.42 -23.93 -13.28
N ASP A 75 21.81 -23.47 -14.37
CA ASP A 75 22.10 -24.01 -15.69
C ASP A 75 23.52 -23.68 -16.15
N MET A 76 24.00 -22.45 -15.86
CA MET A 76 25.40 -22.08 -16.07
C MET A 76 26.35 -22.94 -15.22
N GLU A 77 26.05 -23.15 -13.93
CA GLU A 77 26.85 -24.00 -13.03
C GLU A 77 26.89 -25.47 -13.51
N ARG A 78 25.81 -25.99 -14.10
CA ARG A 78 25.79 -27.32 -14.73
C ARG A 78 26.69 -27.39 -15.97
N GLN A 79 26.62 -26.38 -16.84
CA GLN A 79 27.48 -26.31 -18.02
C GLN A 79 28.96 -26.24 -17.64
N GLU A 80 29.31 -25.48 -16.60
CA GLU A 80 30.69 -25.41 -16.10
C GLU A 80 31.20 -26.75 -15.56
N GLN A 81 30.36 -27.52 -14.87
CA GLN A 81 30.71 -28.86 -14.37
C GLN A 81 30.90 -29.87 -15.52
N GLU A 82 30.08 -29.81 -16.57
CA GLU A 82 30.19 -30.68 -17.74
C GLU A 82 31.48 -30.39 -18.55
N VAL A 83 31.86 -29.12 -18.69
CA VAL A 83 33.11 -28.73 -19.37
C VAL A 83 34.34 -29.09 -18.52
N GLY A 84 34.22 -29.01 -17.19
CA GLY A 84 35.29 -29.40 -16.26
C GLY A 84 35.58 -30.91 -16.20
N SER A 85 34.59 -31.78 -16.42
CA SER A 85 34.81 -33.24 -16.42
C SER A 85 35.42 -33.79 -17.71
N ALA A 86 35.42 -33.01 -18.81
CA ALA A 86 36.06 -33.40 -20.07
C ALA A 86 37.58 -33.18 -20.07
N ALA A 87 38.14 -32.51 -19.05
CA ALA A 87 39.57 -32.23 -18.90
C ALA A 87 40.29 -33.24 -17.98
N ALA A 88 39.94 -34.53 -18.06
CA ALA A 88 40.76 -35.56 -17.44
C ALA A 88 42.11 -35.64 -18.18
N PRO A 89 43.26 -35.51 -17.51
CA PRO A 89 44.55 -35.64 -18.17
C PRO A 89 44.68 -37.05 -18.72
N VAL A 90 44.76 -37.16 -20.04
CA VAL A 90 45.16 -38.40 -20.72
C VAL A 90 46.60 -38.67 -20.29
N SER A 91 46.75 -39.48 -19.24
CA SER A 91 48.03 -40.00 -18.80
C SER A 91 48.56 -40.94 -19.89
N ILE A 92 49.41 -40.39 -20.76
CA ILE A 92 50.23 -41.17 -21.69
C ILE A 92 51.38 -41.75 -20.86
N SER A 93 51.25 -43.03 -20.50
CA SER A 93 52.35 -43.83 -19.94
C SER A 93 53.25 -44.30 -21.08
N LEU A 94 54.50 -43.82 -21.09
CA LEU A 94 55.60 -44.26 -21.97
C LEU A 94 56.25 -45.55 -21.47
#